data_AF-A0A3B5ASW4-F1
#
_entry.id   AF-A0A3B5ASW4-F1
#
_cell.length_a   1.000
_cell.length_b   1.000
_cell.length_c   1.000
_cell.angle_alpha   90.00
_cell.angle_beta   90.00
_cell.angle_gamma   90.00
#
_symmetry.space_group_name_H-M   'P 1'
#
loop_
_entity.id
_entity.type
_entity.pdbx_description
1 polymer ?
#
loop_
_entity_poly.entity_id
_entity_poly.type
_entity_poly.pdbx_seq_one_letter_code
_entity_poly.pdbx_strand_id
1 'polypeptide(L)'
;MMGFWQPVTNLREYVSQNPPGTTFFLCLLTLAISFICLSSYSSTHTLPNPDTTKDWNHLLSALSQFQLCVTGNTSSSELVSSVSSPLMEQEKDRRTSTNSTKSLSPITHLRLKVPLTVTSSSPGSSLKDLSLHVTFNASQLQLGGKKRVNLTLESLSGDNAHTCLTISAPTHLVPMSRLPPECPASEKIISPIRVEASNEIPAASQACYSLHSKNDPTLTVMLTREEQRVAVRHLLEVSGCLLAVCLMLCLAAGLTHSLTRRNQWNGLDIQNEPLLHT
;
A
#
# COMPACT_ATOMS: atom_id res chain seq x y z
N MET A 1 -26.52 -4.78 58.57
CA MET A 1 -27.13 -4.24 57.33
C MET A 1 -26.15 -4.43 56.19
N MET A 2 -26.58 -5.07 55.10
CA MET A 2 -25.79 -5.30 53.88
C MET A 2 -25.33 -3.96 53.32
N GLY A 3 -24.02 -3.71 53.30
CA GLY A 3 -23.44 -2.51 52.68
C GLY A 3 -23.77 -2.50 51.19
N PHE A 4 -24.53 -1.50 50.76
CA PHE A 4 -24.83 -1.27 49.35
C PHE A 4 -23.50 -1.16 48.57
N TRP A 5 -23.28 -2.10 47.65
CA TRP A 5 -22.21 -2.00 46.67
C TRP A 5 -22.42 -0.71 45.86
N GLN A 6 -21.56 0.30 46.05
CA GLN A 6 -21.52 1.50 45.22
C GLN A 6 -20.26 1.51 44.34
N PRO A 7 -20.16 0.60 43.35
CA PRO A 7 -18.95 0.39 42.56
C PRO A 7 -18.50 1.67 41.82
N VAL A 8 -19.45 2.49 41.36
CA VAL A 8 -19.16 3.74 40.64
C VAL A 8 -18.42 4.76 41.51
N THR A 9 -18.80 4.88 42.79
CA THR A 9 -18.16 5.83 43.71
C THR A 9 -16.75 5.40 44.10
N ASN A 10 -16.53 4.10 44.34
CA ASN A 10 -15.22 3.55 44.65
C ASN A 10 -14.26 3.63 43.45
N LEU A 11 -14.77 3.46 42.22
CA LEU A 11 -13.97 3.56 41.00
C LEU A 11 -13.53 5.01 40.73
N ARG A 12 -14.40 5.98 41.00
CA ARG A 12 -14.09 7.42 40.89
C ARG A 12 -12.99 7.85 41.86
N GLU A 13 -13.04 7.37 43.10
CA GLU A 13 -12.03 7.63 44.12
C GLU A 13 -10.66 7.02 43.72
N TYR A 14 -10.67 5.77 43.24
CA TYR A 14 -9.46 5.08 42.75
C TYR A 14 -8.81 5.80 41.55
N VAL A 15 -9.63 6.27 40.60
CA VAL A 15 -9.17 7.04 39.44
C VAL A 15 -8.46 8.33 39.86
N SER A 16 -8.93 8.96 40.93
CA SER A 16 -8.35 10.20 41.45
C SER A 16 -7.04 9.97 42.22
N GLN A 17 -6.91 8.81 42.87
CA GLN A 17 -5.74 8.47 43.69
C GLN A 17 -4.61 7.75 42.92
N ASN A 18 -4.90 7.13 41.76
CA ASN A 18 -3.92 6.34 40.99
C ASN A 18 -3.85 6.76 39.51
N PRO A 19 -3.29 7.96 39.20
CA PRO A 19 -3.26 8.50 37.84
C PRO A 19 -2.59 7.58 36.80
N PRO A 20 -1.40 6.99 37.03
CA PRO A 20 -0.76 6.10 36.05
C PRO A 20 -1.57 4.85 35.72
N GLY A 21 -2.25 4.28 36.72
CA GLY A 21 -3.08 3.07 36.54
C GLY A 21 -4.32 3.35 35.69
N THR A 22 -4.90 4.55 35.85
CA THR A 22 -6.05 4.97 35.03
C THR A 22 -5.65 5.20 33.58
N THR A 23 -4.53 5.87 33.35
CA THR A 23 -4.02 6.07 31.98
C THR A 23 -3.73 4.72 31.30
N PHE A 24 -3.08 3.79 32.00
CA PHE A 24 -2.83 2.45 31.48
C PHE A 24 -4.13 1.72 31.10
N PHE A 25 -5.12 1.73 32.00
CA PHE A 25 -6.44 1.15 31.73
C PHE A 25 -7.11 1.76 30.49
N LEU A 26 -7.11 3.09 30.38
CA LEU A 26 -7.69 3.78 29.23
C LEU A 26 -6.97 3.42 27.93
N CYS A 27 -5.64 3.32 27.94
CA CYS A 27 -4.86 2.88 26.79
C CYS A 27 -5.21 1.45 26.35
N LEU A 28 -5.36 0.51 27.29
CA LEU A 28 -5.77 -0.86 26.97
C LEU A 28 -7.19 -0.90 26.41
N LEU A 29 -8.10 -0.11 26.99
CA LEU A 29 -9.49 -0.03 26.55
C LEU A 29 -9.59 0.58 25.14
N THR A 30 -8.89 1.68 24.86
CA THR A 30 -8.88 2.29 23.52
C THR A 30 -8.27 1.35 22.50
N LEU A 31 -7.17 0.67 22.84
CA LEU A 31 -6.55 -0.33 21.96
C LEU A 31 -7.51 -1.49 21.65
N ALA A 32 -8.22 -2.01 22.65
CA ALA A 32 -9.22 -3.06 22.45
C ALA A 32 -10.35 -2.61 21.51
N ILE A 33 -10.87 -1.39 21.71
CA ILE A 33 -11.90 -0.80 20.84
C ILE A 33 -11.37 -0.63 19.41
N SER A 34 -10.15 -0.13 19.25
CA SER A 34 -9.52 0.01 17.92
C SER A 34 -9.41 -1.33 17.20
N PHE A 35 -9.02 -2.41 17.88
CA PHE A 35 -8.97 -3.75 17.28
C PHE A 35 -10.35 -4.29 16.89
N ILE A 36 -11.39 -4.02 17.67
CA ILE A 36 -12.77 -4.38 17.32
C ILE A 36 -13.23 -3.60 16.09
N CYS A 37 -12.99 -2.29 16.05
CA CYS A 37 -13.32 -1.46 14.88
C CYS A 37 -12.56 -1.91 13.63
N LEU A 38 -11.26 -2.20 13.76
CA LEU A 38 -10.44 -2.70 12.65
C LEU A 38 -10.91 -4.07 12.18
N SER A 39 -11.29 -4.96 13.09
CA SER A 39 -11.90 -6.26 12.77
C SER A 39 -13.20 -6.10 11.97
N SER A 40 -14.08 -5.20 12.40
CA SER A 40 -15.35 -4.92 11.71
C SER A 40 -15.11 -4.35 10.29
N TYR A 41 -14.18 -3.40 10.17
CA TYR A 41 -13.78 -2.84 8.89
C TYR A 41 -13.18 -3.91 7.97
N SER A 42 -12.24 -4.69 8.50
CA SER A 42 -11.60 -5.78 7.77
C SER A 42 -12.59 -6.86 7.37
N SER A 43 -13.71 -7.06 8.08
CA SER A 43 -14.74 -8.04 7.68
C SER A 43 -15.60 -7.57 6.51
N THR A 44 -15.74 -6.26 6.32
CA THR A 44 -16.63 -5.66 5.30
C THR A 44 -15.88 -5.24 4.04
N HIS A 45 -14.59 -4.93 4.15
CA HIS A 45 -13.76 -4.46 3.05
C HIS A 45 -12.68 -5.49 2.70
N THR A 46 -12.53 -5.80 1.41
CA THR A 46 -11.37 -6.52 0.91
C THR A 46 -10.13 -5.64 1.03
N LEU A 47 -9.10 -6.17 1.67
CA LEU A 47 -7.85 -5.47 1.92
C LEU A 47 -6.76 -5.94 0.94
N PRO A 48 -5.82 -5.07 0.54
CA PRO A 48 -4.65 -5.46 -0.24
C PRO A 48 -3.78 -6.45 0.53
N ASN A 49 -3.21 -7.44 -0.17
CA ASN A 49 -2.26 -8.37 0.44
C ASN A 49 -0.91 -7.64 0.69
N PRO A 50 -0.47 -7.50 1.95
CA PRO A 50 0.76 -6.78 2.30
C PRO A 50 2.05 -7.47 1.82
N ASP A 51 2.01 -8.76 1.51
CA ASP A 51 3.16 -9.51 1.02
C ASP A 51 3.47 -9.25 -0.47
N THR A 52 2.57 -8.51 -1.15
CA THR A 52 2.72 -8.17 -2.55
C THR A 52 3.74 -7.05 -2.72
N THR A 53 5.00 -7.43 -2.98
CA THR A 53 6.11 -6.48 -3.18
C THR A 53 6.10 -5.78 -4.54
N LYS A 54 5.36 -6.31 -5.53
CA LYS A 54 5.27 -5.74 -6.88
C LYS A 54 3.81 -5.69 -7.32
N ASP A 55 3.34 -4.48 -7.60
CA ASP A 55 1.96 -4.23 -7.98
C ASP A 55 1.88 -3.17 -9.07
N TRP A 56 0.90 -3.31 -9.97
CA TRP A 56 0.71 -2.37 -11.07
C TRP A 56 0.26 -1.01 -10.60
N ASN A 57 -0.60 -0.91 -9.58
CA ASN A 57 -1.02 0.39 -9.06
C ASN A 57 0.17 1.20 -8.53
N HIS A 58 1.12 0.53 -7.85
CA HIS A 58 2.36 1.17 -7.39
C HIS A 58 3.24 1.62 -8.55
N LEU A 59 3.44 0.78 -9.57
CA LEU A 59 4.21 1.13 -10.77
C LEU A 59 3.60 2.33 -11.50
N LEU A 60 2.29 2.30 -11.76
CA LEU A 60 1.57 3.36 -12.47
C LEU A 60 1.55 4.66 -11.65
N SER A 61 1.42 4.56 -10.33
CA SER A 61 1.51 5.71 -9.44
C SER A 61 2.91 6.31 -9.42
N ALA A 62 3.97 5.51 -9.33
CA ALA A 62 5.35 5.99 -9.43
C ALA A 62 5.60 6.67 -10.78
N LEU A 63 5.10 6.09 -11.87
CA LEU A 63 5.19 6.69 -13.20
C LEU A 63 4.47 8.05 -13.28
N SER A 64 3.33 8.21 -12.60
CA SER A 64 2.57 9.47 -12.55
C SER A 64 3.26 10.63 -11.84
N GLN A 65 4.31 10.34 -11.05
CA GLN A 65 5.10 11.39 -10.38
C GLN A 65 6.03 12.13 -11.34
N PHE A 66 6.31 11.56 -12.51
CA PHE A 66 7.19 12.13 -13.52
C PHE A 66 6.40 12.89 -14.59
N GLN A 67 7.00 13.96 -15.10
CA GLN A 67 6.58 14.59 -16.34
C GLN A 67 7.47 14.11 -17.48
N LEU A 68 6.85 13.75 -18.61
CA LEU A 68 7.56 13.27 -19.78
C LEU A 68 7.76 14.43 -20.76
N CYS A 69 8.99 14.91 -20.88
CA CYS A 69 9.29 16.09 -21.68
C CYS A 69 10.07 15.75 -22.94
N VAL A 70 9.73 16.41 -24.05
CA VAL A 70 10.45 16.24 -25.31
C VAL A 70 11.85 16.81 -25.18
N THR A 71 12.88 16.01 -25.46
CA THR A 71 14.27 16.46 -25.49
C THR A 71 14.50 17.41 -26.68
N GLY A 72 15.00 18.63 -26.42
CA GLY A 72 15.19 19.69 -27.41
C GLY A 72 16.25 19.46 -28.50
N ASN A 73 16.85 18.26 -28.59
CA ASN A 73 17.98 17.97 -29.48
C ASN A 73 17.60 17.23 -30.78
N THR A 74 16.32 17.12 -31.13
CA THR A 74 15.92 16.48 -32.40
C THR A 74 15.28 17.47 -33.36
N SER A 75 16.08 18.45 -33.79
CA SER A 75 15.97 18.96 -35.16
C SER A 75 16.75 18.02 -36.08
N SER A 76 16.03 17.28 -36.93
CA SER A 76 16.51 16.63 -38.17
C SER A 76 17.82 15.81 -38.15
N SER A 77 17.70 14.53 -38.53
CA SER A 77 18.76 13.64 -39.02
C SER A 77 19.44 12.74 -37.98
N GLU A 78 18.86 11.56 -37.77
CA GLU A 78 19.58 10.30 -38.01
C GLU A 78 18.56 9.22 -38.41
N LEU A 79 18.41 9.09 -39.73
CA LEU A 79 17.84 7.94 -40.39
C LEU A 79 18.84 6.77 -40.29
N VAL A 80 18.29 5.56 -40.12
CA VAL A 80 18.95 4.24 -40.29
C VAL A 80 19.87 3.78 -39.16
N SER A 81 19.41 2.81 -38.36
CA SER A 81 20.01 1.46 -38.45
C SER A 81 19.20 0.38 -37.70
N SER A 82 18.86 -0.65 -38.48
CA SER A 82 18.56 -2.04 -38.14
C SER A 82 17.41 -2.36 -37.16
N VAL A 83 16.25 -2.58 -37.78
CA VAL A 83 15.30 -3.65 -37.45
C VAL A 83 16.04 -5.00 -37.40
N SER A 84 15.87 -5.76 -36.32
CA SER A 84 15.96 -7.23 -36.35
C SER A 84 15.11 -7.81 -35.22
N SER A 85 13.90 -8.26 -35.53
CA SER A 85 13.19 -9.27 -34.75
C SER A 85 13.81 -10.63 -35.04
N PRO A 86 13.95 -11.53 -34.05
CA PRO A 86 13.92 -12.95 -34.36
C PRO A 86 12.98 -13.70 -33.40
N LEU A 87 11.94 -14.30 -33.97
CA LEU A 87 11.18 -15.39 -33.36
C LEU A 87 11.38 -16.65 -34.22
N MET A 88 11.93 -17.68 -33.58
CA MET A 88 11.94 -19.12 -33.88
C MET A 88 12.92 -19.72 -34.91
N GLU A 89 13.48 -20.86 -34.45
CA GLU A 89 14.17 -21.96 -35.13
C GLU A 89 15.64 -21.80 -35.54
N GLN A 90 16.57 -22.28 -34.69
CA GLN A 90 17.42 -23.43 -35.03
C GLN A 90 18.12 -24.03 -33.79
N GLU A 91 17.74 -25.25 -33.45
CA GLU A 91 18.46 -26.16 -32.55
C GLU A 91 19.57 -26.87 -33.36
N LYS A 92 20.83 -26.90 -32.84
CA LYS A 92 21.70 -28.11 -32.70
C LYS A 92 23.22 -27.85 -32.78
N ASP A 93 23.92 -28.53 -31.87
CA ASP A 93 25.37 -28.85 -31.69
C ASP A 93 26.32 -27.77 -31.14
N ARG A 94 26.67 -27.72 -29.84
CA ARG A 94 27.38 -28.65 -28.91
C ARG A 94 28.91 -28.58 -29.02
N ARG A 95 29.58 -27.87 -28.07
CA ARG A 95 30.56 -28.37 -27.05
C ARG A 95 31.39 -27.23 -26.40
N THR A 96 31.16 -27.01 -25.09
CA THR A 96 32.13 -26.83 -23.95
C THR A 96 33.45 -26.07 -24.19
N SER A 97 33.89 -25.06 -23.42
CA SER A 97 33.85 -24.93 -21.94
C SER A 97 34.33 -23.55 -21.43
N THR A 98 33.66 -23.02 -20.38
CA THR A 98 34.15 -22.24 -19.20
C THR A 98 34.90 -20.91 -19.41
N ASN A 99 34.53 -19.73 -18.86
CA ASN A 99 33.94 -19.38 -17.56
C ASN A 99 33.30 -17.98 -17.55
N SER A 100 32.39 -17.75 -16.58
CA SER A 100 31.65 -16.52 -16.23
C SER A 100 30.29 -16.29 -16.90
N THR A 101 29.33 -17.13 -16.52
CA THR A 101 27.90 -16.94 -16.76
C THR A 101 27.37 -15.79 -15.88
N LYS A 102 27.40 -14.55 -16.38
CA LYS A 102 26.42 -13.54 -15.94
C LYS A 102 25.06 -14.04 -16.41
N SER A 103 24.26 -14.61 -15.50
CA SER A 103 22.89 -15.04 -15.78
C SER A 103 22.09 -13.86 -16.36
N LEU A 104 21.94 -13.83 -17.69
CA LEU A 104 21.12 -12.83 -18.37
C LEU A 104 19.67 -13.16 -18.04
N SER A 105 19.10 -12.45 -17.07
CA SER A 105 17.69 -12.60 -16.72
C SER A 105 16.83 -12.36 -17.96
N PRO A 106 15.88 -13.24 -18.31
CA PRO A 106 15.04 -13.08 -19.49
C PRO A 106 14.33 -11.71 -19.46
N ILE A 107 14.22 -11.10 -20.64
CA ILE A 107 13.52 -9.82 -20.84
C ILE A 107 12.10 -10.16 -21.25
N THR A 108 11.13 -9.55 -20.58
CA THR A 108 9.71 -9.69 -20.90
C THR A 108 9.20 -8.43 -21.57
N HIS A 109 8.45 -8.60 -22.65
CA HIS A 109 7.79 -7.53 -23.40
C HIS A 109 6.28 -7.72 -23.24
N LEU A 110 5.60 -6.76 -22.62
CA LEU A 110 4.14 -6.79 -22.42
C LEU A 110 3.52 -5.53 -22.98
N ARG A 111 2.35 -5.65 -23.63
CA ARG A 111 1.55 -4.52 -24.11
C ARG A 111 0.17 -4.57 -23.46
N LEU A 112 -0.05 -3.68 -22.51
CA LEU A 112 -1.14 -3.79 -21.54
C LEU A 112 -1.99 -2.51 -21.55
N LYS A 113 -3.31 -2.69 -21.43
CA LYS A 113 -4.27 -1.61 -21.25
C LYS A 113 -4.27 -1.18 -19.79
N VAL A 114 -3.90 0.06 -19.51
CA VAL A 114 -3.68 0.56 -18.14
C VAL A 114 -4.54 1.77 -17.81
N PRO A 115 -4.93 1.96 -16.52
CA PRO A 115 -5.70 3.12 -16.05
C PRO A 115 -4.81 4.37 -15.88
N LEU A 116 -4.20 4.82 -16.98
CA LEU A 116 -3.41 6.05 -17.06
C LEU A 116 -4.07 7.04 -18.01
N THR A 117 -4.15 8.30 -17.61
CA THR A 117 -4.56 9.41 -18.48
C THR A 117 -3.37 10.32 -18.75
N VAL A 118 -3.17 10.69 -20.02
CA VAL A 118 -2.10 11.58 -20.45
C VAL A 118 -2.65 12.97 -20.68
N THR A 119 -2.01 13.98 -20.12
CA THR A 119 -2.35 15.40 -20.32
C THR A 119 -1.14 16.17 -20.80
N SER A 120 -1.34 17.17 -21.65
CA SER A 120 -0.25 18.01 -22.17
C SER A 120 -0.16 19.31 -21.40
N SER A 121 1.06 19.82 -21.19
CA SER A 121 1.32 21.14 -20.61
C SER A 121 0.94 22.28 -21.56
N SER A 122 0.87 22.04 -22.86
CA SER A 122 0.53 23.06 -23.87
C SER A 122 -0.97 23.02 -24.19
N PRO A 123 -1.73 24.09 -23.92
CA PRO A 123 -3.13 24.18 -24.32
C PRO A 123 -3.23 24.20 -25.85
N GLY A 124 -3.79 23.14 -26.45
CA GLY A 124 -4.02 23.03 -27.89
C GLY A 124 -3.25 21.91 -28.61
N SER A 125 -2.35 21.18 -27.95
CA SER A 125 -1.71 20.01 -28.57
C SER A 125 -2.72 18.85 -28.69
N SER A 126 -2.93 18.34 -29.90
CA SER A 126 -3.75 17.14 -30.12
C SER A 126 -3.15 15.94 -29.41
N LEU A 127 -3.89 15.36 -28.47
CA LEU A 127 -3.56 14.09 -27.79
C LEU A 127 -4.03 12.86 -28.59
N LYS A 128 -4.56 13.07 -29.81
CA LYS A 128 -4.96 11.98 -30.69
C LYS A 128 -3.72 11.32 -31.28
N ASP A 129 -3.64 10.00 -31.13
CA ASP A 129 -2.59 9.16 -31.70
C ASP A 129 -1.18 9.56 -31.23
N LEU A 130 -1.03 9.70 -29.92
CA LEU A 130 0.25 10.03 -29.29
C LEU A 130 0.97 8.75 -28.86
N SER A 131 2.24 8.60 -29.25
CA SER A 131 3.13 7.54 -28.76
C SER A 131 4.37 8.17 -28.13
N LEU A 132 4.63 7.88 -26.86
CA LEU A 132 5.75 8.41 -26.07
C LEU A 132 6.67 7.26 -25.67
N HIS A 133 7.96 7.35 -26.01
CA HIS A 133 8.96 6.38 -25.60
C HIS A 133 9.91 6.98 -24.56
N VAL A 134 10.05 6.31 -23.43
CA VAL A 134 10.86 6.74 -22.28
C VAL A 134 11.62 5.55 -21.70
N THR A 135 12.83 5.81 -21.20
CA THR A 135 13.64 4.83 -20.49
C THR A 135 13.81 5.26 -19.05
N PHE A 136 13.54 4.34 -18.12
CA PHE A 136 13.70 4.53 -16.68
C PHE A 136 14.73 3.58 -16.10
N ASN A 137 15.33 3.95 -14.97
CA ASN A 137 15.92 2.98 -14.07
C ASN A 137 14.81 2.31 -13.23
N ALA A 138 14.92 1.01 -13.00
CA ALA A 138 13.94 0.26 -12.23
C ALA A 138 13.68 0.85 -10.82
N SER A 139 14.72 1.41 -10.18
CA SER A 139 14.59 2.10 -8.89
C SER A 139 13.71 3.35 -8.94
N GLN A 140 13.65 4.07 -10.07
CA GLN A 140 12.78 5.24 -10.23
C GLN A 140 11.30 4.86 -10.28
N LEU A 141 10.99 3.65 -10.77
CA LEU A 141 9.63 3.11 -10.85
C LEU A 141 9.27 2.24 -9.63
N GLN A 142 10.06 2.29 -8.54
CA GLN A 142 9.88 1.48 -7.34
C GLN A 142 9.94 -0.05 -7.60
N LEU A 143 10.50 -0.48 -8.72
CA LEU A 143 10.64 -1.91 -9.08
C LEU A 143 11.91 -2.55 -8.51
N GLY A 144 12.77 -1.74 -7.88
CA GLY A 144 14.02 -2.18 -7.28
C GLY A 144 15.13 -2.47 -8.29
N GLY A 145 16.38 -2.29 -7.87
CA GLY A 145 17.56 -2.55 -8.71
C GLY A 145 17.95 -1.42 -9.66
N LYS A 146 19.08 -1.62 -10.36
CA LYS A 146 19.72 -0.61 -11.25
C LYS A 146 19.56 -0.94 -12.75
N LYS A 147 18.67 -1.88 -13.09
CA LYS A 147 18.44 -2.27 -14.49
C LYS A 147 17.54 -1.25 -15.17
N ARG A 148 17.70 -1.09 -16.49
CA ARG A 148 16.87 -0.20 -17.29
C ARG A 148 15.54 -0.87 -17.65
N VAL A 149 14.51 -0.04 -17.74
CA VAL A 149 13.15 -0.40 -18.12
C VAL A 149 12.73 0.55 -19.24
N ASN A 150 12.36 0.00 -20.39
CA ASN A 150 11.87 0.80 -21.51
C ASN A 150 10.34 0.77 -21.50
N LEU A 151 9.73 1.94 -21.59
CA LEU A 151 8.28 2.11 -21.62
C LEU A 151 7.87 2.86 -22.88
N THR A 152 6.82 2.38 -23.53
CA THR A 152 6.12 3.11 -24.60
C THR A 152 4.67 3.32 -24.18
N LEU A 153 4.22 4.57 -24.10
CA LEU A 153 2.84 4.92 -23.82
C LEU A 153 2.15 5.36 -25.11
N GLU A 154 1.05 4.71 -25.45
CA GLU A 154 0.23 5.03 -26.60
C GLU A 154 -1.17 5.46 -26.13
N SER A 155 -1.56 6.68 -26.45
CA SER A 155 -2.90 7.20 -26.17
C SER A 155 -3.73 7.15 -27.44
N LEU A 156 -4.67 6.19 -27.51
CA LEU A 156 -5.58 6.06 -28.64
C LEU A 156 -6.87 6.84 -28.32
N SER A 157 -7.20 7.81 -29.18
CA SER A 157 -8.39 8.63 -29.06
C SER A 157 -9.52 8.07 -29.93
N GLY A 158 -10.61 7.62 -29.30
CA GLY A 158 -11.85 7.13 -29.94
C GLY A 158 -12.97 6.99 -28.91
N ASP A 159 -14.10 6.38 -29.26
CA ASP A 159 -15.26 6.16 -28.35
C ASP A 159 -14.89 5.41 -27.06
N ASN A 160 -13.80 4.63 -27.08
CA ASN A 160 -13.20 3.97 -25.93
C ASN A 160 -11.76 4.45 -25.72
N ALA A 161 -11.56 5.73 -25.38
CA ALA A 161 -10.23 6.28 -25.12
C ALA A 161 -9.49 5.43 -24.06
N HIS A 162 -8.33 4.89 -24.43
CA HIS A 162 -7.51 4.06 -23.54
C HIS A 162 -6.03 4.28 -23.80
N THR A 163 -5.25 4.09 -22.74
CA THR A 163 -3.80 4.17 -22.79
C THR A 163 -3.22 2.76 -22.79
N CYS A 164 -2.41 2.49 -23.81
CA CYS A 164 -1.63 1.27 -23.93
C CYS A 164 -0.21 1.50 -23.45
N LEU A 165 0.23 0.70 -22.48
CA LEU A 165 1.58 0.71 -21.97
C LEU A 165 2.31 -0.52 -22.47
N THR A 166 3.37 -0.30 -23.24
CA THR A 166 4.34 -1.33 -23.58
C THR A 166 5.49 -1.26 -22.60
N ILE A 167 5.75 -2.33 -21.85
CA ILE A 167 6.90 -2.44 -20.95
C ILE A 167 7.88 -3.49 -21.48
N SER A 168 9.15 -3.12 -21.54
CA SER A 168 10.26 -4.05 -21.77
C SER A 168 11.21 -3.99 -20.58
N ALA A 169 11.21 -5.06 -19.80
CA ALA A 169 11.98 -5.16 -18.57
C ALA A 169 12.33 -6.61 -18.23
N PRO A 170 13.37 -6.85 -17.41
CA PRO A 170 13.64 -8.18 -16.87
C PRO A 170 12.43 -8.77 -16.13
N THR A 171 12.10 -10.03 -16.40
CA THR A 171 10.86 -10.68 -15.91
C THR A 171 10.65 -10.56 -14.41
N HIS A 172 11.71 -10.70 -13.61
CA HIS A 172 11.67 -10.62 -12.14
C HIS A 172 11.33 -9.23 -11.59
N LEU A 173 11.40 -8.17 -12.39
CA LEU A 173 11.09 -6.79 -11.98
C LEU A 173 9.65 -6.38 -12.29
N VAL A 174 8.96 -7.10 -13.17
CA VAL A 174 7.61 -6.75 -13.61
C VAL A 174 6.57 -7.38 -12.68
N PRO A 175 5.48 -6.67 -12.32
CA PRO A 175 4.38 -7.27 -11.56
C PRO A 175 3.64 -8.31 -12.42
N MET A 176 3.89 -9.61 -12.15
CA MET A 176 3.30 -10.71 -12.93
C MET A 176 2.09 -11.37 -12.26
N SER A 177 1.72 -10.97 -11.04
CA SER A 177 0.64 -11.61 -10.27
C SER A 177 -0.75 -11.30 -10.83
N ARG A 178 -1.00 -10.05 -11.22
CA ARG A 178 -2.26 -9.56 -11.78
C ARG A 178 -1.98 -8.70 -13.01
N LEU A 179 -2.05 -9.29 -14.20
CA LEU A 179 -1.81 -8.52 -15.42
C LEU A 179 -3.06 -7.73 -15.80
N PRO A 180 -2.92 -6.44 -16.18
CA PRO A 180 -3.97 -5.73 -16.89
C PRO A 180 -4.34 -6.45 -18.20
N PRO A 181 -5.51 -6.16 -18.77
CA PRO A 181 -5.90 -6.71 -20.07
C PRO A 181 -4.88 -6.36 -21.16
N GLU A 182 -4.71 -7.25 -22.14
CA GLU A 182 -3.88 -6.94 -23.30
C GLU A 182 -4.52 -5.83 -24.15
N CYS A 183 -3.67 -5.01 -24.77
CA CYS A 183 -4.14 -3.99 -25.69
C CYS A 183 -4.62 -4.60 -27.02
N PRO A 184 -5.65 -4.02 -27.64
CA PRO A 184 -6.05 -4.43 -28.98
C PRO A 184 -4.91 -4.23 -29.98
N ALA A 185 -4.87 -5.06 -31.02
CA ALA A 185 -3.94 -4.89 -32.11
C ALA A 185 -4.25 -3.57 -32.83
N SER A 186 -3.35 -2.59 -32.72
CA SER A 186 -3.46 -1.34 -33.48
C SER A 186 -2.94 -1.55 -34.90
N GLU A 187 -3.80 -1.32 -35.90
CA GLU A 187 -3.41 -1.25 -37.32
C GLU A 187 -2.65 0.06 -37.64
N LYS A 188 -2.80 1.08 -36.79
CA LYS A 188 -2.19 2.39 -36.98
C LYS A 188 -0.77 2.40 -36.39
N ILE A 189 0.22 2.55 -37.27
CA ILE A 189 1.63 2.71 -36.90
C ILE A 189 1.83 4.17 -36.48
N ILE A 190 1.91 4.41 -35.18
CA ILE A 190 2.21 5.72 -34.60
C ILE A 190 3.71 5.77 -34.32
N SER A 191 4.42 6.77 -34.86
CA SER A 191 5.85 6.94 -34.59
C SER A 191 6.07 7.42 -33.15
N PRO A 192 6.90 6.73 -32.33
CA PRO A 192 7.13 7.12 -30.95
C PRO A 192 8.00 8.37 -30.83
N ILE A 193 7.54 9.33 -30.04
CA ILE A 193 8.29 10.53 -29.65
C ILE A 193 9.17 10.17 -28.45
N ARG A 194 10.49 10.40 -28.56
CA ARG A 194 11.40 10.22 -27.43
C ARG A 194 11.23 11.34 -26.43
N VAL A 195 11.00 10.96 -25.18
CA VAL A 195 10.80 11.88 -24.05
C VAL A 195 11.67 11.45 -22.88
N GLU A 196 12.07 12.43 -22.07
CA GLU A 196 12.83 12.22 -20.84
C GLU A 196 11.93 12.48 -19.63
N ALA A 197 12.13 11.68 -18.59
CA ALA A 197 11.39 11.81 -17.35
C ALA A 197 12.03 12.90 -16.48
N SER A 198 11.28 13.97 -16.22
CA SER A 198 11.68 15.06 -15.33
C SER A 198 10.80 15.09 -14.09
N ASN A 199 11.42 15.41 -12.94
CA ASN A 199 10.74 15.73 -11.68
C ASN A 199 10.61 17.25 -11.48
N GLU A 200 11.21 18.05 -12.36
CA GLU A 200 11.26 19.50 -12.26
C GLU A 200 10.14 20.16 -13.07
N ILE A 201 9.81 21.39 -12.70
CA ILE A 201 8.79 22.18 -13.38
C ILE A 201 9.27 22.46 -14.81
N PRO A 202 8.45 22.22 -15.85
CA PRO A 202 8.83 22.44 -17.24
C PRO A 202 9.28 23.87 -17.49
N ALA A 203 10.36 24.03 -18.24
CA ALA A 203 10.66 25.31 -18.88
C ALA A 203 9.51 25.67 -19.85
N ALA A 204 9.11 26.94 -19.89
CA ALA A 204 7.92 27.40 -20.62
C ALA A 204 7.92 27.09 -22.14
N SER A 205 9.08 26.76 -22.72
CA SER A 205 9.26 26.43 -24.14
C SER A 205 9.30 24.93 -24.46
N GLN A 206 9.25 24.04 -23.46
CA GLN A 206 9.36 22.59 -23.65
C GLN A 206 8.00 21.91 -23.61
N ALA A 207 7.70 21.10 -24.64
CA ALA A 207 6.50 20.27 -24.66
C ALA A 207 6.65 19.13 -23.64
N CYS A 208 5.77 19.07 -22.64
CA CYS A 208 5.77 18.05 -21.61
C CYS A 208 4.38 17.42 -21.45
N TYR A 209 4.38 16.16 -21.05
CA TYR A 209 3.18 15.37 -20.82
C TYR A 209 3.15 14.93 -19.37
N SER A 210 2.08 15.24 -18.67
CA SER A 210 1.80 14.73 -17.34
C SER A 210 0.96 13.47 -17.42
N LEU A 211 1.21 12.55 -16.49
CA LEU A 211 0.52 11.28 -16.39
C LEU A 211 -0.29 11.28 -15.11
N HIS A 212 -1.53 10.80 -15.18
CA HIS A 212 -2.38 10.66 -14.01
C HIS A 212 -2.90 9.23 -13.91
N SER A 213 -2.53 8.54 -12.84
CA SER A 213 -2.93 7.16 -12.58
C SER A 213 -4.22 7.10 -11.77
N LYS A 214 -5.14 6.23 -12.16
CA LYS A 214 -6.31 5.88 -11.35
C LYS A 214 -6.08 4.51 -10.72
N ASN A 215 -6.30 4.41 -9.41
CA ASN A 215 -6.20 3.14 -8.69
C ASN A 215 -7.29 2.17 -9.19
N ASP A 216 -6.89 0.96 -9.58
CA ASP A 216 -7.77 -0.10 -10.01
C ASP A 216 -7.60 -1.34 -9.09
N PRO A 217 -8.61 -1.70 -8.27
CA PRO A 217 -8.49 -2.82 -7.34
C PRO A 217 -8.35 -4.18 -8.03
N THR A 218 -8.65 -4.29 -9.33
CA THR A 218 -8.46 -5.55 -10.08
C THR A 218 -7.00 -5.86 -10.37
N LEU A 219 -6.13 -4.84 -10.31
CA LEU A 219 -4.70 -4.96 -10.57
C LEU A 219 -3.89 -5.30 -9.32
N THR A 220 -4.47 -5.17 -8.12
CA THR A 220 -3.82 -5.49 -6.86
C THR A 220 -4.24 -6.87 -6.37
N VAL A 221 -3.30 -7.63 -5.83
CA VAL A 221 -3.61 -8.90 -5.14
C VAL A 221 -4.28 -8.56 -3.81
N MET A 222 -5.56 -8.88 -3.69
CA MET A 222 -6.31 -8.74 -2.44
C MET A 222 -6.09 -9.96 -1.54
N LEU A 223 -6.21 -9.77 -0.23
CA LEU A 223 -6.32 -10.86 0.73
C LEU A 223 -7.47 -11.79 0.36
N THR A 224 -7.23 -13.09 0.47
CA THR A 224 -8.28 -14.08 0.33
C THR A 224 -9.22 -14.03 1.54
N ARG A 225 -10.44 -14.54 1.38
CA ARG A 225 -11.41 -14.60 2.49
C ARG A 225 -10.90 -15.41 3.67
N GLU A 226 -10.09 -16.45 3.43
CA GLU A 226 -9.55 -17.27 4.52
C GLU A 226 -8.45 -16.53 5.29
N GLU A 227 -7.53 -15.87 4.60
CA GLU A 227 -6.50 -15.05 5.25
C GLU A 227 -7.13 -13.89 6.05
N GLN A 228 -8.12 -13.24 5.46
CA GLN A 228 -8.90 -12.17 6.10
C GLN A 228 -9.61 -12.68 7.36
N ARG A 229 -10.22 -13.87 7.32
CA ARG A 229 -10.84 -14.49 8.51
C ARG A 229 -9.84 -14.78 9.61
N VAL A 230 -8.65 -15.25 9.26
CA VAL A 230 -7.58 -15.50 10.23
C VAL A 230 -7.15 -14.19 10.90
N ALA A 231 -6.93 -13.13 10.12
CA ALA A 231 -6.59 -11.80 10.65
C ALA A 231 -7.68 -11.24 11.58
N VAL A 232 -8.95 -11.30 11.14
CA VAL A 232 -10.12 -10.88 11.92
C VAL A 232 -10.23 -11.67 13.23
N ARG A 233 -10.04 -12.99 13.17
CA ARG A 233 -10.06 -13.85 14.36
C ARG A 233 -9.01 -13.45 15.37
N HIS A 234 -7.77 -13.21 14.93
CA HIS A 234 -6.70 -12.78 15.82
C HIS A 234 -6.96 -11.40 16.42
N LEU A 235 -7.47 -10.45 15.63
CA LEU A 235 -7.87 -9.12 16.13
C LEU A 235 -8.92 -9.25 17.25
N LEU A 236 -9.95 -10.08 17.05
CA LEU A 236 -10.99 -10.31 18.06
C LEU A 236 -10.45 -11.04 19.29
N GLU A 237 -9.62 -12.06 19.13
CA GLU A 237 -9.02 -12.80 20.24
C GLU A 237 -8.17 -11.89 21.12
N VAL A 238 -7.28 -11.09 20.52
CA VAL A 238 -6.45 -10.12 21.24
C VAL A 238 -7.31 -9.06 21.91
N SER A 239 -8.35 -8.54 21.23
CA SER A 239 -9.28 -7.58 21.84
C SER A 239 -10.03 -8.17 23.05
N GLY A 240 -10.42 -9.44 22.98
CA GLY A 240 -11.05 -10.17 24.07
C GLY A 240 -10.11 -10.33 25.26
N CYS A 241 -8.85 -10.68 25.02
CA CYS A 241 -7.82 -10.74 26.07
C CYS A 241 -7.61 -9.37 26.72
N LEU A 242 -7.53 -8.28 25.94
CA LEU A 242 -7.39 -6.92 26.48
C LEU A 242 -8.58 -6.52 27.34
N LEU A 243 -9.81 -6.82 26.90
CA LEU A 243 -11.02 -6.55 27.68
C LEU A 243 -11.05 -7.38 28.98
N ALA A 244 -10.62 -8.64 28.95
CA ALA A 244 -10.52 -9.47 30.15
C ALA A 244 -9.51 -8.88 31.15
N VAL A 245 -8.35 -8.40 30.69
CA VAL A 245 -7.38 -7.69 31.54
C VAL A 245 -8.00 -6.43 32.13
N CYS A 246 -8.70 -5.62 31.33
CA CYS A 246 -9.42 -4.44 31.82
C CYS A 246 -10.46 -4.79 32.90
N LEU A 247 -11.23 -5.87 32.72
CA LEU A 247 -12.18 -6.35 33.72
C LEU A 247 -11.47 -6.77 35.02
N MET A 248 -10.36 -7.50 34.92
CA MET A 248 -9.59 -7.91 36.10
C MET A 248 -9.02 -6.70 36.86
N LEU A 249 -8.54 -5.67 36.16
CA LEU A 249 -8.09 -4.42 36.79
C LEU A 249 -9.23 -3.71 37.52
N CYS A 250 -10.43 -3.64 36.92
CA CYS A 250 -11.61 -3.08 37.56
C CYS A 250 -12.01 -3.86 38.83
N LEU A 251 -12.00 -5.19 38.77
CA LEU A 251 -12.32 -6.05 39.91
C LEU A 251 -11.29 -5.92 41.03
N ALA A 252 -10.00 -5.90 40.69
CA ALA A 252 -8.92 -5.73 41.65
C ALA A 252 -9.05 -4.38 42.39
N ALA A 253 -9.23 -3.28 41.64
CA ALA A 253 -9.42 -1.95 42.22
C ALA A 253 -10.68 -1.86 43.12
N GLY A 254 -11.79 -2.47 42.68
CA GLY A 254 -13.02 -2.51 43.47
C GLY A 254 -12.88 -3.30 44.78
N LEU A 255 -12.22 -4.46 44.73
CA LEU A 255 -12.00 -5.34 45.88
C LEU A 255 -11.03 -4.72 46.89
N THR A 256 -9.90 -4.17 46.45
CA THR A 256 -8.92 -3.52 47.34
C THR A 256 -9.55 -2.34 48.09
N HIS A 257 -10.35 -1.51 47.40
CA HIS A 257 -11.02 -0.38 48.05
C HIS A 257 -12.10 -0.84 49.05
N SER A 258 -12.83 -1.92 48.75
CA SER A 258 -13.83 -2.47 49.67
C SER A 258 -13.20 -3.03 50.96
N LEU A 259 -12.03 -3.67 50.86
CA LEU A 259 -11.27 -4.20 51.98
C LEU A 259 -10.68 -3.08 52.85
N THR A 260 -10.07 -2.06 52.23
CA THR A 260 -9.55 -0.89 52.94
C THR A 260 -10.65 -0.16 53.70
N ARG A 261 -11.80 0.09 53.04
CA ARG A 261 -12.95 0.75 53.67
C ARG A 261 -13.53 -0.07 54.83
N ARG A 262 -13.61 -1.40 54.68
CA ARG A 262 -14.08 -2.31 55.75
C ARG A 262 -13.13 -2.32 56.94
N ASN A 263 -11.82 -2.37 56.72
CA ASN A 263 -10.83 -2.31 57.80
C ASN A 263 -10.86 -0.97 58.53
N GLN A 264 -11.04 0.14 57.81
CA GLN A 264 -11.19 1.47 58.40
C GLN A 264 -12.46 1.60 59.25
N TRP A 265 -13.58 0.98 58.83
CA TRP A 265 -14.80 0.90 59.62
C TRP A 265 -14.65 0.04 60.88
N ASN A 266 -14.03 -1.15 60.75
CA ASN A 266 -13.80 -2.02 61.91
C ASN A 266 -12.81 -1.42 62.93
N GLY A 267 -11.84 -0.62 62.47
CA GLY A 267 -10.93 0.10 63.36
C GLY A 267 -11.57 1.27 64.12
N LEU A 268 -12.61 1.90 63.55
CA LEU A 268 -13.38 2.95 64.22
C LEU A 268 -14.30 2.38 65.30
N ASP A 269 -14.83 1.16 65.12
CA ASP A 269 -15.71 0.52 66.10
C ASP A 269 -14.96 0.11 67.38
N ILE A 270 -13.69 -0.29 67.26
CA ILE A 270 -12.82 -0.60 68.42
C ILE A 270 -12.54 0.66 69.27
N GLN A 271 -12.62 1.86 68.68
CA GLN A 271 -12.37 3.11 69.38
C GLN A 271 -13.61 3.65 70.13
N ASN A 272 -14.78 3.03 69.93
CA ASN A 272 -16.05 3.48 70.50
C ASN A 272 -16.55 2.62 71.69
N GLU A 273 -15.75 1.73 72.28
CA GLU A 273 -16.13 1.12 73.57
C GLU A 273 -16.13 2.20 74.67
N PRO A 274 -17.29 2.52 75.28
CA PRO A 274 -17.31 3.42 76.41
C PRO A 274 -16.76 2.69 77.63
N LEU A 275 -15.69 3.25 78.21
CA LEU A 275 -15.20 2.91 79.55
C LEU A 275 -16.35 3.10 80.56
N LEU A 276 -17.10 2.03 80.85
CA LEU A 276 -17.96 1.93 82.02
C LEU A 276 -17.06 1.80 83.26
N HIS A 277 -16.72 2.95 83.84
CA HIS A 277 -16.13 3.04 85.17
C HIS A 277 -17.22 3.35 86.20
N THR A 278 -17.43 2.39 87.11
CA THR A 278 -17.92 2.49 88.51
C THR A 278 -19.30 3.10 88.77
#